data_AF-A0A2R4W0B0-F1
#
_entry.id   AF-A0A2R4W0B0-F1
#
_cell.length_a   1.000
_cell.length_b   1.000
_cell.length_c   1.000
_cell.angle_alpha   90.00
_cell.angle_beta   90.00
_cell.angle_gamma   90.00
#
_symmetry.space_group_name_H-M   'P 1'
#
loop_
_entity.id
_entity.type
_entity.pdbx_description
1 polymer ?
#
loop_
_entity_poly.entity_id
_entity_poly.type
_entity_poly.pdbx_seq_one_letter_code
_entity_poly.pdbx_strand_id
1 'polypeptide(L)'
;MDHNDIEKSEELKILLLTVSELMFAIVAILALRFLDQPIYFSTTKTVIFISTTIGGSLFILTYFLGRKFDFIKDMGNQIQSFVFRDIGALEIFYLAMLSSFCEEIFFRGLLQRLFDVPFAALVFGLFHMSEWTNKGMANAMYLAFLGLCFGLLYNYTNTITAPIIAHFSVKFCIGIANYWLDPNRL
;
A
#
# COMPACT_ATOMS: atom_id res chain seq x y z
N MET A 1 3.07 -9.46 -30.48
CA MET A 1 4.05 -9.83 -29.45
C MET A 1 3.91 -11.33 -29.26
N ASP A 2 5.02 -12.06 -29.25
CA ASP A 2 5.00 -13.49 -28.94
C ASP A 2 4.58 -13.68 -27.46
N HIS A 3 4.01 -14.84 -27.11
CA HIS A 3 3.65 -15.17 -25.72
C HIS A 3 4.85 -15.05 -24.78
N ASN A 4 6.05 -15.41 -25.26
CA ASN A 4 7.30 -15.25 -24.54
C ASN A 4 7.67 -13.78 -24.27
N ASP A 5 7.32 -12.86 -25.17
CA ASP A 5 7.59 -11.44 -24.98
C ASP A 5 6.68 -10.82 -23.91
N ILE A 6 5.43 -11.30 -23.83
CA ILE A 6 4.46 -10.88 -22.82
C ILE A 6 4.98 -11.31 -21.45
N GLU A 7 5.19 -12.62 -21.24
CA GLU A 7 5.64 -13.20 -19.96
C GLU A 7 6.93 -12.55 -19.45
N LYS A 8 7.92 -12.35 -20.32
CA LYS A 8 9.17 -11.68 -19.96
C LYS A 8 8.97 -10.21 -19.58
N SER A 9 8.07 -9.50 -20.26
CA SER A 9 7.69 -8.14 -19.86
C SER A 9 7.00 -8.16 -18.49
N GLU A 10 6.33 -9.26 -18.15
CA GLU A 10 5.59 -9.36 -16.91
C GLU A 10 6.50 -9.49 -15.69
N GLU A 11 7.42 -10.45 -15.76
CA GLU A 11 8.46 -10.67 -14.77
C GLU A 11 9.28 -9.40 -14.50
N LEU A 12 9.59 -8.64 -15.56
CA LEU A 12 10.38 -7.41 -15.44
C LEU A 12 9.67 -6.34 -14.61
N LYS A 13 8.34 -6.19 -14.73
CA LYS A 13 7.59 -5.20 -13.94
C LYS A 13 7.45 -5.62 -12.49
N ILE A 14 7.21 -6.90 -12.22
CA ILE A 14 7.19 -7.43 -10.85
C ILE A 14 8.56 -7.20 -10.21
N LEU A 15 9.64 -7.52 -10.92
CA LEU A 15 11.00 -7.26 -10.46
C LEU A 15 11.23 -5.77 -10.18
N LEU A 16 10.82 -4.87 -11.08
CA LEU A 16 10.97 -3.43 -10.91
C LEU A 16 10.22 -2.92 -9.67
N LEU A 17 8.99 -3.38 -9.46
CA LEU A 17 8.19 -3.04 -8.28
C LEU A 17 8.86 -3.56 -7.01
N THR A 18 9.23 -4.84 -6.98
CA THR A 18 9.96 -5.43 -5.85
C THR A 18 11.23 -4.64 -5.52
N VAL A 19 12.02 -4.26 -6.52
CA VAL A 19 13.22 -3.43 -6.31
C VAL A 19 12.85 -2.07 -5.74
N SER A 20 11.83 -1.39 -6.26
CA SER A 20 11.40 -0.09 -5.74
C SER A 20 10.94 -0.15 -4.27
N GLU A 21 10.20 -1.18 -3.88
CA GLU A 21 9.78 -1.39 -2.49
C GLU A 21 10.97 -1.63 -1.57
N LEU A 22 11.90 -2.51 -1.98
CA LEU A 22 13.11 -2.77 -1.22
C LEU A 22 13.97 -1.52 -1.08
N MET A 23 14.02 -0.63 -2.09
CA MET A 23 14.73 0.64 -1.98
C MET A 23 14.14 1.53 -0.88
N PHE A 24 12.81 1.63 -0.77
CA PHE A 24 12.18 2.38 0.33
C PHE A 24 12.58 1.82 1.70
N ALA A 25 12.51 0.50 1.87
CA ALA A 25 12.89 -0.15 3.12
C ALA A 25 14.38 0.03 3.44
N ILE A 26 15.27 -0.13 2.46
CA ILE A 26 16.72 0.03 2.65
C ILE A 26 17.05 1.46 3.06
N VAL A 27 16.53 2.47 2.34
CA VAL A 27 16.76 3.89 2.67
C VAL A 27 16.27 4.20 4.09
N ALA A 28 15.07 3.73 4.44
CA ALA A 28 14.52 3.93 5.76
C ALA A 28 15.35 3.26 6.85
N ILE A 29 15.75 2.00 6.68
CA ILE A 29 16.55 1.25 7.65
C ILE A 29 17.91 1.90 7.85
N LEU A 30 18.59 2.29 6.76
CA LEU A 30 19.90 2.96 6.85
C LEU A 30 19.79 4.30 7.56
N ALA A 31 18.78 5.11 7.23
CA ALA A 31 18.55 6.39 7.90
C ALA A 31 18.22 6.21 9.39
N LEU A 32 17.37 5.24 9.74
CA LEU A 32 17.01 4.96 11.13
C LEU A 32 18.20 4.44 11.95
N ARG A 33 19.07 3.64 11.34
CA ARG A 33 20.34 3.22 11.95
C ARG A 33 21.27 4.41 12.17
N PHE A 34 21.37 5.31 11.21
CA PHE A 34 22.19 6.52 11.34
C PHE A 34 21.66 7.48 12.42
N LEU A 35 20.34 7.53 12.64
CA LEU A 35 19.68 8.37 13.64
C LEU A 35 19.52 7.68 15.02
N ASP A 36 20.06 6.47 15.19
CA ASP A 36 19.89 5.63 16.38
C ASP A 36 18.42 5.44 16.81
N GLN A 37 17.51 5.38 15.84
CA GLN A 37 16.07 5.22 16.07
C GLN A 37 15.64 3.76 15.86
N PRO A 38 15.27 3.02 16.92
CA PRO A 38 14.82 1.63 16.78
C PRO A 38 13.42 1.54 16.13
N ILE A 39 13.16 0.42 15.45
CA ILE A 39 11.83 0.08 14.95
C ILE A 39 11.18 -0.91 15.91
N TYR A 40 10.01 -0.57 16.40
CA TYR A 40 9.26 -1.41 17.34
C TYR A 40 8.21 -2.23 16.62
N PHE A 41 8.25 -3.53 16.86
CA PHE A 41 7.28 -4.51 16.40
C PHE A 41 6.58 -5.14 17.60
N SER A 42 5.28 -5.36 17.48
CA SER A 42 4.45 -5.92 18.54
C SER A 42 3.26 -6.63 17.92
N THR A 43 3.03 -7.86 18.35
CA THR A 43 2.00 -8.76 17.82
C THR A 43 1.03 -9.20 18.91
N THR A 44 0.74 -8.31 19.87
CA THR A 44 -0.27 -8.61 20.90
C THR A 44 -1.64 -8.82 20.25
N LYS A 45 -2.50 -9.60 20.90
CA LYS A 45 -3.87 -9.85 20.40
C LYS A 45 -4.64 -8.55 20.16
N THR A 46 -4.45 -7.56 21.05
CA THR A 46 -5.06 -6.23 20.93
C THR A 46 -4.57 -5.49 19.69
N VAL A 47 -3.26 -5.48 19.43
CA VAL A 47 -2.69 -4.87 18.22
C VAL A 47 -3.25 -5.53 16.97
N ILE A 48 -3.24 -6.86 16.90
CA ILE A 48 -3.77 -7.60 15.75
C ILE A 48 -5.25 -7.27 15.54
N PHE A 49 -6.07 -7.33 16.60
CA PHE A 49 -7.50 -7.07 16.53
C PHE A 49 -7.85 -5.65 16.06
N ILE A 50 -7.20 -4.63 16.62
CA ILE A 50 -7.41 -3.24 16.22
C ILE A 50 -6.98 -3.04 14.76
N SER A 51 -5.83 -3.60 14.38
CA SER A 51 -5.26 -3.41 13.05
C SER A 51 -6.09 -4.07 11.96
N THR A 52 -6.59 -5.30 12.19
CA THR A 52 -7.48 -5.98 11.23
C THR A 52 -8.84 -5.32 11.17
N THR A 53 -9.37 -4.81 12.29
CA THR A 53 -10.65 -4.08 12.31
C THR A 53 -10.56 -2.78 11.53
N ILE A 54 -9.50 -1.99 11.72
CA ILE A 54 -9.28 -0.75 10.98
C ILE A 54 -8.99 -1.06 9.50
N GLY A 55 -8.10 -2.00 9.21
CA GLY A 55 -7.80 -2.41 7.84
C GLY A 55 -9.04 -2.89 7.08
N GLY A 56 -9.86 -3.75 7.70
CA GLY A 56 -11.13 -4.21 7.13
C GLY A 56 -12.14 -3.09 6.91
N SER A 57 -12.25 -2.15 7.85
CA SER A 57 -13.14 -0.99 7.72
C SER A 57 -12.71 -0.07 6.58
N LEU A 58 -11.40 0.18 6.45
CA LEU A 58 -10.84 0.97 5.35
C LEU A 58 -10.98 0.26 4.00
N PHE A 59 -10.82 -1.07 3.96
CA PHE A 59 -11.11 -1.87 2.77
C PHE A 59 -12.57 -1.68 2.32
N ILE A 60 -13.53 -1.89 3.23
CA ILE A 60 -14.96 -1.74 2.95
C ILE A 60 -15.25 -0.33 2.42
N LEU A 61 -14.72 0.69 3.10
CA LEU A 61 -14.86 2.08 2.68
C LEU A 61 -14.29 2.31 1.28
N THR A 62 -13.06 1.86 1.02
CA THR A 62 -12.38 1.99 -0.27
C THR A 62 -13.17 1.29 -1.37
N TYR A 63 -13.63 0.07 -1.13
CA TYR A 63 -14.39 -0.73 -2.08
C TYR A 63 -15.69 -0.04 -2.48
N PHE A 64 -16.49 0.43 -1.52
CA PHE A 64 -17.76 1.11 -1.83
C PHE A 64 -17.56 2.48 -2.46
N LEU A 65 -16.58 3.26 -2.00
CA LEU A 65 -16.28 4.56 -2.60
C LEU A 65 -15.75 4.40 -4.03
N GLY A 66 -14.92 3.39 -4.30
CA GLY A 66 -14.42 3.08 -5.64
C GLY A 66 -15.51 2.70 -6.65
N ARG A 67 -16.68 2.22 -6.19
CA ARG A 67 -17.84 1.99 -7.06
C ARG A 67 -18.59 3.27 -7.43
N LYS A 68 -18.42 4.33 -6.65
CA LYS A 68 -19.11 5.62 -6.83
C LYS A 68 -18.21 6.68 -7.47
N PHE A 69 -16.91 6.64 -7.17
CA PHE A 69 -15.95 7.66 -7.54
C PHE A 69 -14.81 7.06 -8.34
N ASP A 70 -14.70 7.46 -9.61
CA ASP A 70 -13.70 6.94 -10.53
C ASP A 70 -12.25 7.21 -10.09
N PHE A 71 -12.01 8.26 -9.30
CA PHE A 71 -10.67 8.58 -8.78
C PHE A 71 -10.21 7.62 -7.67
N ILE A 72 -11.14 6.96 -6.97
CA ILE A 72 -10.84 5.93 -5.94
C ILE A 72 -10.73 4.56 -6.59
N LYS A 73 -11.52 4.32 -7.65
CA LYS A 73 -11.48 3.07 -8.44
C LYS A 73 -10.07 2.73 -8.92
N ASP A 74 -9.29 3.75 -9.29
CA ASP A 74 -7.94 3.57 -9.82
C ASP A 74 -6.91 3.09 -8.79
N MET A 75 -7.25 3.02 -7.49
CA MET A 75 -6.35 2.46 -6.46
C MET A 75 -6.12 0.96 -6.63
N GLY A 76 -7.18 0.19 -6.89
CA GLY A 76 -7.05 -1.23 -7.21
C GLY A 76 -6.40 -1.45 -8.59
N ASN A 77 -6.55 -0.46 -9.47
CA ASN A 77 -5.89 -0.45 -10.76
C ASN A 77 -4.41 -0.12 -10.66
N GLN A 78 -3.80 0.44 -9.61
CA GLN A 78 -2.34 0.65 -9.68
C GLN A 78 -1.56 -0.66 -9.67
N ILE A 79 -2.00 -1.66 -8.89
CA ILE A 79 -1.43 -3.00 -8.97
C ILE A 79 -1.81 -3.65 -10.32
N GLN A 80 -3.07 -3.57 -10.77
CA GLN A 80 -3.52 -4.23 -12.01
C GLN A 80 -3.14 -3.52 -13.34
N SER A 81 -3.04 -2.20 -13.37
CA SER A 81 -2.72 -1.39 -14.56
C SER A 81 -1.23 -1.38 -14.84
N PHE A 82 -0.40 -1.49 -13.80
CA PHE A 82 1.03 -1.73 -13.98
C PHE A 82 1.32 -3.22 -14.20
N VAL A 83 0.59 -4.15 -13.56
CA VAL A 83 0.96 -5.58 -13.41
C VAL A 83 -0.11 -6.58 -13.87
N PHE A 84 -0.64 -6.47 -15.10
CA PHE A 84 -1.30 -7.57 -15.85
C PHE A 84 -2.82 -7.74 -15.75
N ARG A 85 -3.34 -8.30 -16.84
CA ARG A 85 -4.66 -8.94 -16.94
C ARG A 85 -4.72 -10.28 -16.21
N ASP A 86 -3.58 -10.90 -15.87
CA ASP A 86 -3.51 -12.31 -15.41
C ASP A 86 -2.55 -12.56 -14.20
N ILE A 87 -2.45 -11.65 -13.23
CA ILE A 87 -1.77 -11.97 -11.95
C ILE A 87 -2.60 -12.92 -11.10
N GLY A 88 -1.97 -14.00 -10.63
CA GLY A 88 -2.57 -14.94 -9.69
C GLY A 88 -2.75 -14.36 -8.28
N ALA A 89 -3.53 -15.06 -7.47
CA ALA A 89 -3.81 -14.66 -6.08
C ALA A 89 -2.54 -14.64 -5.19
N LEU A 90 -1.53 -15.46 -5.52
CA LEU A 90 -0.28 -15.53 -4.78
C LEU A 90 0.61 -14.31 -5.03
N GLU A 91 0.65 -13.83 -6.26
CA GLU A 91 1.36 -12.62 -6.67
C GLU A 91 0.74 -11.39 -6.01
N ILE A 92 -0.60 -11.32 -5.97
CA ILE A 92 -1.33 -10.27 -5.25
C ILE A 92 -0.96 -10.29 -3.77
N PHE A 93 -0.93 -11.47 -3.13
CA PHE A 93 -0.51 -11.59 -1.74
C PHE A 93 0.93 -11.11 -1.53
N TYR A 94 1.86 -11.56 -2.37
CA TYR A 94 3.27 -11.21 -2.29
C TYR A 94 3.49 -9.70 -2.43
N LEU A 95 2.93 -9.09 -3.48
CA LEU A 95 3.07 -7.66 -3.74
C LEU A 95 2.41 -6.81 -2.65
N ALA A 96 1.22 -7.21 -2.18
CA ALA A 96 0.54 -6.52 -1.08
C ALA A 96 1.37 -6.59 0.21
N MET A 97 1.89 -7.77 0.56
CA MET A 97 2.68 -7.94 1.79
C MET A 97 4.01 -7.20 1.72
N LEU A 98 4.74 -7.32 0.60
CA LEU A 98 6.03 -6.67 0.40
C LEU A 98 5.90 -5.16 0.48
N SER A 99 4.97 -4.59 -0.30
CA SER A 99 4.78 -3.14 -0.35
C SER A 99 4.28 -2.59 0.98
N SER A 100 3.24 -3.19 1.59
CA SER A 100 2.78 -2.76 2.91
C SER A 100 3.86 -2.89 4.00
N PHE A 101 4.78 -3.83 3.91
CA PHE A 101 5.89 -3.90 4.86
C PHE A 101 6.92 -2.79 4.62
N CYS A 102 7.38 -2.61 3.37
CA CYS A 102 8.44 -1.68 3.02
C CYS A 102 7.99 -0.21 3.16
N GLU A 103 6.81 0.11 2.64
CA GLU A 103 6.24 1.44 2.71
C GLU A 103 6.01 1.87 4.16
N GLU A 104 5.46 1.01 5.02
CA GLU A 104 5.21 1.41 6.41
C GLU A 104 6.51 1.67 7.18
N ILE A 105 7.58 0.90 6.91
CA ILE A 105 8.92 1.20 7.44
C ILE A 105 9.39 2.58 6.99
N PHE A 106 9.18 2.94 5.72
CA PHE A 106 9.57 4.25 5.20
C PHE A 106 8.70 5.38 5.76
N PHE A 107 7.38 5.29 5.61
CA PHE A 107 6.47 6.36 5.98
C PHE A 107 6.30 6.51 7.50
N ARG A 108 6.13 5.41 8.25
CA ARG A 108 5.84 5.45 9.72
C ARG A 108 7.11 5.27 10.52
N GLY A 109 8.00 4.41 10.04
CA GLY A 109 9.30 4.20 10.67
C GLY A 109 10.21 5.42 10.53
N LEU A 110 10.31 6.03 9.33
CA LEU A 110 11.21 7.16 9.08
C LEU A 110 10.48 8.50 8.96
N LEU A 111 9.65 8.69 7.93
CA LEU A 111 9.16 10.02 7.54
C LEU A 111 8.28 10.69 8.60
N GLN A 112 7.32 9.95 9.17
CA GLN A 112 6.43 10.43 10.23
C GLN A 112 7.18 10.77 11.52
N ARG A 113 8.30 10.09 11.80
CA ARG A 113 9.13 10.39 12.98
C ARG A 113 9.97 11.65 12.79
N LEU A 114 10.44 11.89 11.57
CA LEU A 114 11.23 13.08 11.24
C LEU A 114 10.39 14.36 11.18
N PHE A 115 9.13 14.24 10.76
CA PHE A 115 8.24 15.38 10.58
C PHE A 115 7.02 15.25 11.51
N ASP A 116 5.92 14.70 10.99
CA ASP A 116 4.70 14.40 11.74
C ASP A 116 3.73 13.55 10.89
N VAL A 117 2.53 13.28 11.43
CA VAL A 117 1.51 12.49 10.74
C VAL A 117 0.98 13.20 9.48
N PRO A 118 0.54 14.48 9.54
CA PRO A 118 0.02 15.17 8.36
C PRO A 118 1.03 15.23 7.21
N PHE A 119 2.31 15.54 7.48
CA PHE A 119 3.34 15.59 6.46
C PHE A 119 3.56 14.23 5.81
N ALA A 120 3.74 13.18 6.60
CA ALA A 120 3.94 11.83 6.06
C ALA A 120 2.73 11.34 5.25
N ALA A 121 1.51 11.67 5.68
CA ALA A 121 0.28 11.37 4.96
C ALA A 121 0.19 12.09 3.62
N LEU A 122 0.54 13.39 3.55
CA LEU A 122 0.55 14.15 2.31
C LEU A 122 1.57 13.58 1.31
N VAL A 123 2.79 13.31 1.76
CA VAL A 123 3.83 12.70 0.91
C VAL A 123 3.40 11.32 0.43
N PHE A 124 2.78 10.51 1.30
CA PHE A 124 2.21 9.23 0.92
C PHE A 124 1.19 9.36 -0.21
N GLY A 125 0.23 10.29 -0.09
CA GLY A 125 -0.76 10.53 -1.13
C GLY A 125 -0.15 10.97 -2.46
N LEU A 126 0.84 11.88 -2.41
CA LEU A 126 1.51 12.40 -3.61
C LEU A 126 2.35 11.33 -4.32
N PHE A 127 3.01 10.44 -3.59
CA PHE A 127 3.82 9.35 -4.16
C PHE A 127 2.97 8.30 -4.88
N HIS A 128 1.71 8.17 -4.48
CA HIS A 128 0.76 7.20 -5.04
C HIS A 128 -0.23 7.84 -6.02
N MET A 129 0.01 9.09 -6.43
CA MET A 129 -0.80 9.76 -7.42
C MET A 129 -0.66 9.06 -8.78
N SER A 130 -1.79 8.65 -9.36
CA SER A 130 -1.82 7.91 -10.62
C SER A 130 -1.53 8.78 -11.85
N GLU A 131 -1.86 10.07 -11.81
CA GLU A 131 -1.73 10.99 -12.92
C GLU A 131 -1.70 12.46 -12.45
N TRP A 132 -1.07 13.34 -13.22
CA TRP A 132 -1.00 14.78 -12.92
C TRP A 132 -2.24 15.53 -13.45
N THR A 133 -3.43 15.09 -13.03
CA THR A 133 -4.74 15.69 -13.38
C THR A 133 -5.54 16.03 -12.12
N ASN A 134 -6.68 16.71 -12.28
CA ASN A 134 -7.62 16.93 -11.15
C ASN A 134 -8.12 15.61 -10.54
N LYS A 135 -8.31 14.57 -11.36
CA LYS A 135 -8.71 13.24 -10.90
C LYS A 135 -7.58 12.59 -10.11
N GLY A 136 -6.35 12.68 -10.60
CA GLY A 136 -5.17 12.19 -9.89
C GLY A 136 -4.93 12.93 -8.56
N MET A 137 -5.17 14.24 -8.50
CA MET A 137 -5.09 15.01 -7.26
C MET A 137 -6.13 14.54 -6.23
N ALA A 138 -7.37 14.29 -6.66
CA ALA A 138 -8.41 13.72 -5.79
C ALA A 138 -8.03 12.31 -5.29
N ASN A 139 -7.42 11.49 -6.15
CA ASN A 139 -6.86 10.20 -5.76
C ASN A 139 -5.75 10.37 -4.71
N ALA A 140 -4.79 11.28 -4.94
CA ALA A 140 -3.72 11.58 -3.99
C ALA A 140 -4.26 12.04 -2.62
N MET A 141 -5.31 12.86 -2.60
CA MET A 141 -5.97 13.28 -1.36
C MET A 141 -6.61 12.10 -0.61
N TYR A 142 -7.22 11.16 -1.34
CA TYR A 142 -7.79 9.95 -0.72
C TYR A 142 -6.70 9.02 -0.18
N LEU A 143 -5.61 8.85 -0.92
CA LEU A 143 -4.45 8.08 -0.48
C LEU A 143 -3.77 8.74 0.72
N ALA A 144 -3.69 10.07 0.75
CA ALA A 144 -3.24 10.80 1.93
C ALA A 144 -4.17 10.58 3.13
N PHE A 145 -5.48 10.48 2.92
CA PHE A 145 -6.41 10.10 4.00
C PHE A 145 -6.14 8.70 4.55
N LEU A 146 -5.93 7.68 3.69
CA LEU A 146 -5.49 6.36 4.17
C LEU A 146 -4.15 6.47 4.91
N GLY A 147 -3.25 7.27 4.37
CA GLY A 147 -1.94 7.55 4.95
C GLY A 147 -2.04 8.11 6.38
N LEU A 148 -2.97 9.05 6.58
CA LEU A 148 -3.31 9.64 7.86
C LEU A 148 -3.87 8.58 8.82
N CYS A 149 -4.80 7.73 8.37
CA CYS A 149 -5.36 6.66 9.19
C CYS A 149 -4.27 5.68 9.70
N PHE A 150 -3.37 5.24 8.83
CA PHE A 150 -2.26 4.36 9.23
C PHE A 150 -1.28 5.07 10.17
N GLY A 151 -1.00 6.35 9.94
CA GLY A 151 -0.12 7.12 10.82
C GLY A 151 -0.71 7.37 12.21
N LEU A 152 -2.02 7.62 12.30
CA LEU A 152 -2.75 7.70 13.57
C LEU A 152 -2.79 6.34 14.29
N LEU A 153 -2.99 5.25 13.54
CA LEU A 153 -2.93 3.89 14.07
C LEU A 153 -1.54 3.57 14.65
N TYR A 154 -0.47 3.99 13.96
CA TYR A 154 0.89 3.87 14.46
C TYR A 154 1.09 4.63 15.78
N ASN A 155 0.66 5.89 15.86
CA ASN A 155 0.78 6.69 17.08
C ASN A 155 -0.01 6.09 18.25
N TYR A 156 -1.20 5.53 17.97
CA TYR A 156 -2.04 4.92 18.99
C TYR A 156 -1.44 3.61 19.53
N THR A 157 -0.88 2.78 18.65
CA THR A 157 -0.39 1.44 19.01
C THR A 157 1.10 1.39 19.37
N ASN A 158 1.87 2.42 19.00
CA ASN A 158 3.33 2.51 19.17
C ASN A 158 4.10 1.31 18.57
N THR A 159 3.56 0.72 17.51
CA THR A 159 4.19 -0.41 16.81
C THR A 159 3.93 -0.30 15.32
N ILE A 160 4.95 -0.61 14.52
CA ILE A 160 4.84 -0.57 13.06
C ILE A 160 4.05 -1.76 12.51
N THR A 161 3.93 -2.84 13.29
CA THR A 161 3.13 -4.01 12.92
C THR A 161 1.67 -3.64 12.68
N ALA A 162 1.13 -2.66 13.43
CA ALA A 162 -0.26 -2.27 13.32
C ALA A 162 -0.63 -1.66 11.96
N PRO A 163 0.03 -0.58 11.49
CA PRO A 163 -0.24 -0.07 10.16
C PRO A 163 0.14 -1.05 9.04
N ILE A 164 1.15 -1.92 9.22
CA ILE A 164 1.48 -2.98 8.24
C ILE A 164 0.28 -3.90 8.02
N ILE A 165 -0.33 -4.41 9.10
CA ILE A 165 -1.51 -5.30 9.00
C ILE A 165 -2.68 -4.57 8.36
N ALA A 166 -2.94 -3.32 8.78
CA ALA A 166 -4.06 -2.54 8.25
C ALA A 166 -3.89 -2.24 6.76
N HIS A 167 -2.71 -1.79 6.35
CA HIS A 167 -2.36 -1.48 4.97
C HIS A 167 -2.40 -2.74 4.09
N PHE A 168 -1.78 -3.84 4.55
CA PHE A 168 -1.85 -5.13 3.86
C PHE A 168 -3.29 -5.57 3.63
N SER A 169 -4.14 -5.45 4.66
CA SER A 169 -5.56 -5.82 4.56
C SER A 169 -6.28 -5.03 3.47
N VAL A 170 -6.06 -3.71 3.38
CA VAL A 170 -6.66 -2.88 2.33
C VAL A 170 -6.15 -3.30 0.95
N LYS A 171 -4.82 -3.37 0.76
CA LYS A 171 -4.20 -3.71 -0.53
C LYS A 171 -4.62 -5.09 -1.02
N PHE A 172 -4.50 -6.10 -0.15
CA PHE A 172 -4.80 -7.49 -0.50
C PHE A 172 -6.29 -7.69 -0.80
N CYS A 173 -7.19 -7.19 0.05
CA CYS A 173 -8.62 -7.39 -0.15
C CYS A 173 -9.16 -6.66 -1.39
N ILE A 174 -8.67 -5.46 -1.70
CA ILE A 174 -9.02 -4.78 -2.97
C ILE A 174 -8.48 -5.57 -4.17
N GLY A 175 -7.21 -6.00 -4.13
CA GLY A 175 -6.61 -6.77 -5.23
C GLY A 175 -7.35 -8.08 -5.50
N ILE A 176 -7.66 -8.82 -4.44
CA ILE A 176 -8.44 -10.07 -4.52
C ILE A 176 -9.88 -9.80 -4.99
N ALA A 177 -10.55 -8.77 -4.48
CA ALA A 177 -11.91 -8.43 -4.93
C ALA A 177 -11.93 -8.14 -6.43
N ASN A 178 -10.97 -7.36 -6.94
CA ASN A 178 -10.86 -7.08 -8.37
C ASN A 178 -10.53 -8.35 -9.18
N TYR A 179 -9.65 -9.21 -8.68
CA TYR A 179 -9.28 -10.48 -9.32
C TYR A 179 -10.45 -11.47 -9.48
N TRP A 180 -11.38 -11.51 -8.52
CA TRP A 180 -12.56 -12.39 -8.59
C TRP A 180 -13.74 -11.77 -9.31
N LEU A 181 -13.86 -10.44 -9.31
CA LEU A 181 -14.97 -9.71 -9.92
C LEU A 181 -14.67 -9.24 -11.34
N ASP A 182 -13.50 -9.55 -11.91
CA ASP A 182 -13.16 -9.22 -13.29
C ASP A 182 -14.05 -10.02 -14.27
N PRO A 183 -14.96 -9.36 -15.01
CA PRO A 183 -15.86 -10.03 -15.94
C PRO A 183 -15.14 -10.58 -17.17
N ASN A 184 -13.88 -10.20 -17.44
CA ASN A 184 -13.11 -10.66 -18.60
C ASN A 184 -12.33 -11.95 -18.35
N ARG A 185 -12.49 -12.55 -17.16
CA ARG A 185 -11.73 -13.72 -16.72
C ARG A 185 -12.44 -15.07 -16.95
N LEU A 186 -13.70 -15.05 -17.39
CA LEU A 186 -14.49 -16.22 -17.78
C LEU A 186 -14.60 -16.34 -19.30
#